data_AF-A0A8T6Y8N6-F1
#
_entry.id   AF-A0A8T6Y8N6-F1
#
_cell.length_a   1.000
_cell.length_b   1.000
_cell.length_c   1.000
_cell.angle_alpha   90.00
_cell.angle_beta   90.00
_cell.angle_gamma   90.00
#
_symmetry.space_group_name_H-M   'P 1'
#
loop_
_entity.id
_entity.type
_entity.pdbx_description
1 polymer ?
#
loop_
_entity_poly.entity_id
_entity_poly.type
_entity_poly.pdbx_seq_one_letter_code
_entity_poly.pdbx_strand_id
1 'polypeptide(L)'
;MNLEDFKSSEKIYIDSAIFISHHSKDAVDRKECTAFLNSVEKGKINAVTSYVAIDETAYILLKFKAAEILDTDKHYKILESLRHDKNVFDEAWEVVEIHIDFVDALRVKNVLQIITQTADPLELKDLAKKYQLLPRDASHLGIMRRNMIKNIATSDSDFKRVEGIKMWMP
;
A
#
# COMPACT_ATOMS: atom_id res chain seq x y z
N MET A 1 -9.54 14.53 2.72
CA MET A 1 -10.23 14.80 1.44
C MET A 1 -10.71 13.46 0.91
N ASN A 2 -11.77 13.43 0.11
CA ASN A 2 -12.28 12.16 -0.44
C ASN A 2 -11.46 11.75 -1.66
N LEU A 3 -11.12 10.48 -1.78
CA LEU A 3 -10.25 9.95 -2.82
C LEU A 3 -10.84 10.16 -4.22
N GLU A 4 -12.16 10.08 -4.36
CA GLU A 4 -12.90 10.33 -5.60
C GLU A 4 -12.76 11.77 -6.13
N ASP A 5 -12.44 12.73 -5.26
CA ASP A 5 -12.30 14.14 -5.63
C ASP A 5 -10.90 14.47 -6.18
N PHE A 6 -9.97 13.52 -6.17
CA PHE A 6 -8.62 13.76 -6.68
C PHE A 6 -8.62 13.92 -8.21
N LYS A 7 -8.52 15.18 -8.67
CA LYS A 7 -8.51 15.56 -10.10
C LYS A 7 -7.25 16.33 -10.50
N SER A 8 -6.20 16.28 -9.69
CA SER A 8 -4.96 17.03 -9.91
C SER A 8 -4.03 16.32 -10.91
N SER A 9 -3.23 17.10 -11.65
CA SER A 9 -2.10 16.59 -12.43
C SER A 9 -0.85 16.34 -11.58
N GLU A 10 -0.85 16.80 -10.33
CA GLU A 10 0.21 16.50 -9.36
C GLU A 10 0.28 15.00 -9.07
N LYS A 11 1.46 14.54 -8.67
CA LYS A 11 1.65 13.15 -8.25
C LYS A 11 0.87 12.85 -6.97
N ILE A 12 0.24 11.68 -6.93
CA ILE A 12 -0.33 11.09 -5.72
C ILE A 12 0.37 9.76 -5.42
N TYR A 13 0.85 9.64 -4.18
CA TYR A 13 1.45 8.43 -3.65
C TYR A 13 0.35 7.45 -3.23
N ILE A 14 0.35 6.25 -3.78
CA ILE A 14 -0.55 5.17 -3.39
C ILE A 14 0.10 4.36 -2.28
N ASP A 15 -0.53 4.39 -1.12
CA ASP A 15 -0.13 3.64 0.06
C ASP A 15 -0.60 2.17 0.01
N SER A 16 0.02 1.31 0.81
CA SER A 16 -0.32 -0.12 0.90
C SER A 16 -1.79 -0.34 1.28
N ALA A 17 -2.34 0.52 2.14
CA ALA A 17 -3.73 0.47 2.60
C ALA A 17 -4.75 0.47 1.45
N ILE A 18 -4.50 1.22 0.38
CA ILE A 18 -5.40 1.28 -0.80
C ILE A 18 -5.41 -0.06 -1.55
N PHE A 19 -4.24 -0.66 -1.74
CA PHE A 19 -4.15 -1.97 -2.41
C PHE A 19 -4.74 -3.09 -1.54
N ILE A 20 -4.52 -3.04 -0.22
CA ILE A 20 -5.06 -4.01 0.73
C ILE A 20 -6.59 -3.96 0.74
N SER A 21 -7.18 -2.76 0.82
CA SER A 21 -8.64 -2.59 0.77
C SER A 21 -9.22 -3.07 -0.57
N HIS A 22 -8.58 -2.78 -1.70
CA HIS A 22 -9.00 -3.26 -3.02
C HIS A 22 -9.14 -4.79 -3.09
N HIS A 23 -8.19 -5.51 -2.50
CA HIS A 23 -8.17 -6.98 -2.46
C HIS A 23 -9.08 -7.59 -1.39
N SER A 24 -9.36 -6.87 -0.31
CA SER A 24 -10.18 -7.37 0.81
C SER A 24 -11.67 -7.31 0.48
N LYS A 25 -12.32 -8.47 0.34
CA LYS A 25 -13.76 -8.57 -0.01
C LYS A 25 -14.67 -7.87 1.00
N ASP A 26 -14.29 -7.86 2.28
CA ASP A 26 -15.08 -7.32 3.39
C ASP A 26 -14.71 -5.88 3.75
N ALA A 27 -13.74 -5.28 3.05
CA ALA A 27 -13.36 -3.89 3.29
C ALA A 27 -14.49 -2.95 2.86
N VAL A 28 -14.93 -2.10 3.80
CA VAL A 28 -16.02 -1.12 3.60
C VAL A 28 -15.68 -0.14 2.48
N ASP A 29 -14.40 0.21 2.35
CA ASP A 29 -13.83 1.17 1.41
C ASP A 29 -13.31 0.54 0.10
N ARG A 30 -13.59 -0.75 -0.12
CA ARG A 30 -13.12 -1.49 -1.30
C ARG A 30 -13.57 -0.84 -2.60
N LYS A 31 -14.81 -0.36 -2.68
CA LYS A 31 -15.40 0.16 -3.93
C LYS A 31 -14.68 1.44 -4.36
N GLU A 32 -14.41 2.31 -3.41
CA GLU A 32 -13.75 3.60 -3.54
C GLU A 32 -12.29 3.38 -3.95
N CYS A 33 -11.57 2.48 -3.27
CA CYS A 33 -10.20 2.08 -3.64
C CYS A 33 -10.14 1.50 -5.05
N THR A 34 -11.08 0.62 -5.40
CA THR A 34 -11.17 0.01 -6.74
C THR A 34 -11.46 1.05 -7.82
N ALA A 35 -12.38 1.98 -7.56
CA ALA A 35 -12.69 3.06 -8.50
C ALA A 35 -11.49 4.00 -8.74
N PHE A 36 -10.73 4.30 -7.68
CA PHE A 36 -9.49 5.04 -7.78
C PHE A 36 -8.43 4.32 -8.62
N LEU A 37 -8.15 3.04 -8.32
CA LEU A 37 -7.20 2.23 -9.09
C LEU A 37 -7.62 2.06 -10.57
N ASN A 38 -8.92 1.93 -10.84
CA ASN A 38 -9.44 1.93 -12.21
C ASN A 38 -9.20 3.27 -12.94
N SER A 39 -9.16 4.39 -12.21
CA SER A 39 -8.86 5.70 -12.77
C SER A 39 -7.36 5.86 -13.05
N VAL A 40 -6.50 5.28 -12.20
CA VAL A 40 -5.07 5.11 -12.45
C VAL A 40 -4.85 4.29 -13.72
N GLU A 41 -5.48 3.12 -13.84
CA GLU A 41 -5.33 2.25 -15.01
C GLU A 41 -5.71 2.96 -16.33
N LYS A 42 -6.73 3.81 -16.29
CA LYS A 42 -7.18 4.63 -17.44
C LYS A 42 -6.26 5.81 -17.75
N GLY A 43 -5.15 5.98 -17.03
CA GLY A 43 -4.20 7.08 -17.20
C GLY A 43 -4.74 8.44 -16.78
N LYS A 44 -5.82 8.49 -15.97
CA LYS A 44 -6.44 9.76 -15.53
C LYS A 44 -5.74 10.39 -14.33
N ILE A 45 -4.95 9.60 -13.62
CA ILE A 45 -4.30 9.99 -12.36
C ILE A 45 -2.81 9.80 -12.51
N ASN A 46 -2.04 10.83 -12.16
CA ASN A 46 -0.58 10.76 -12.10
C ASN A 46 -0.15 10.01 -10.82
N ALA A 47 -0.22 8.69 -10.86
CA ALA A 47 0.00 7.85 -9.70
C ALA A 47 1.45 7.39 -9.57
N VAL A 48 1.90 7.34 -8.32
CA VAL A 48 3.18 6.74 -7.94
C VAL A 48 2.97 5.84 -6.73
N THR A 49 3.75 4.78 -6.61
CA THR A 49 3.86 3.99 -5.38
C THR A 49 5.33 3.69 -5.11
N SER A 50 5.65 2.92 -4.07
CA SER A 50 7.02 2.47 -3.81
C SER A 50 7.10 0.97 -3.66
N TYR A 51 8.32 0.45 -3.81
CA TYR A 51 8.63 -0.94 -3.46
C TYR A 51 8.24 -1.27 -2.01
N VAL A 52 8.35 -0.32 -1.08
CA VAL A 52 7.94 -0.52 0.33
C VAL A 52 6.45 -0.80 0.45
N ALA A 53 5.61 -0.11 -0.32
CA ALA A 53 4.16 -0.32 -0.29
C ALA A 53 3.79 -1.68 -0.90
N ILE A 54 4.47 -2.07 -1.99
CA ILE A 54 4.27 -3.37 -2.64
C ILE A 54 4.68 -4.51 -1.70
N ASP A 55 5.84 -4.41 -1.04
CA ASP A 55 6.32 -5.37 -0.03
C ASP A 55 5.34 -5.51 1.14
N GLU A 56 4.85 -4.38 1.65
CA GLU A 56 3.88 -4.39 2.74
C GLU A 56 2.54 -5.01 2.32
N THR A 57 2.01 -4.63 1.17
CA THR A 57 0.78 -5.23 0.63
C THR A 57 0.95 -6.74 0.44
N ALA A 58 2.05 -7.18 -0.18
CA ALA A 58 2.34 -8.60 -0.38
C ALA A 58 2.36 -9.37 0.97
N TYR A 59 3.07 -8.84 1.96
CA TYR A 59 3.15 -9.48 3.28
C TYR A 59 1.79 -9.54 4.00
N ILE A 60 0.96 -8.52 3.85
CA ILE A 60 -0.38 -8.49 4.47
C ILE A 60 -1.33 -9.45 3.76
N LEU A 61 -1.36 -9.45 2.43
CA LEU A 61 -2.20 -10.36 1.64
C LEU A 61 -1.85 -11.83 1.91
N LEU A 62 -0.55 -12.16 1.95
CA LEU A 62 -0.07 -13.50 2.28
C LEU A 62 -0.62 -13.97 3.63
N LYS A 63 -0.50 -13.13 4.67
CA LYS A 63 -0.99 -13.46 6.01
C LYS A 63 -2.51 -13.54 6.07
N PHE A 64 -3.23 -12.67 5.37
CA PHE A 64 -4.69 -12.69 5.34
C PHE A 64 -5.21 -13.95 4.68
N LYS A 65 -4.63 -14.36 3.55
CA LYS A 65 -5.04 -15.59 2.89
C LYS A 65 -4.68 -16.83 3.72
N ALA A 66 -3.50 -16.85 4.35
CA ALA A 66 -3.15 -17.93 5.28
C ALA A 66 -4.07 -17.99 6.51
N ALA A 67 -4.48 -16.84 7.06
CA ALA A 67 -5.46 -16.78 8.14
C ALA A 67 -6.83 -17.37 7.74
N GLU A 68 -7.27 -17.08 6.50
CA GLU A 68 -8.49 -17.65 5.92
C GLU A 68 -8.40 -19.17 5.76
N ILE A 69 -7.31 -19.68 5.18
CA ILE A 69 -7.09 -21.12 4.97
C ILE A 69 -7.08 -21.89 6.30
N LEU A 70 -6.43 -21.32 7.32
CA LEU A 70 -6.22 -21.95 8.62
C LEU A 70 -7.38 -21.70 9.61
N ASP A 71 -8.36 -20.87 9.25
CA ASP A 71 -9.44 -20.40 10.12
C ASP A 71 -8.92 -19.89 11.48
N THR A 72 -7.91 -19.01 11.45
CA THR A 72 -7.31 -18.46 12.67
C THR A 72 -6.75 -17.06 12.48
N ASP A 73 -6.90 -16.22 13.50
CA ASP A 73 -6.29 -14.90 13.63
C ASP A 73 -4.95 -14.93 14.40
N LYS A 74 -4.53 -16.10 14.90
CA LYS A 74 -3.34 -16.25 15.74
C LYS A 74 -2.07 -16.06 14.92
N HIS A 75 -1.47 -14.89 15.07
CA HIS A 75 -0.26 -14.49 14.33
C HIS A 75 0.86 -15.56 14.32
N TYR A 76 1.16 -16.17 15.47
CA TYR A 76 2.22 -17.17 15.54
C TYR A 76 1.90 -18.43 14.72
N LYS A 77 0.64 -18.88 14.70
CA LYS A 77 0.21 -20.06 13.92
C LYS A 77 0.27 -19.79 12.42
N ILE A 78 -0.17 -18.61 12.00
CA ILE A 78 -0.11 -18.17 10.61
C ILE A 78 1.35 -18.19 10.13
N LEU A 79 2.27 -17.59 10.89
CA LEU A 79 3.68 -17.56 10.51
C LEU A 79 4.35 -18.94 10.57
N GLU A 80 3.98 -19.78 11.54
CA GLU A 80 4.50 -21.13 11.65
C GLU A 80 4.09 -21.97 10.43
N SER A 81 2.82 -21.92 10.03
CA SER A 81 2.31 -22.64 8.86
C SER A 81 2.92 -22.11 7.57
N LEU A 82 2.96 -20.79 7.35
CA LEU A 82 3.61 -20.19 6.17
C LEU A 82 5.09 -20.60 6.01
N ARG A 83 5.78 -20.97 7.09
CA ARG A 83 7.19 -21.41 7.05
C ARG A 83 7.38 -22.90 6.80
N HIS A 84 6.40 -23.73 7.14
CA HIS A 84 6.59 -25.19 7.20
C HIS A 84 5.54 -26.00 6.43
N ASP A 85 4.44 -25.37 6.00
CA ASP A 85 3.40 -25.97 5.18
C ASP A 85 3.42 -25.34 3.78
N LYS A 86 3.98 -26.08 2.82
CA LYS A 86 4.09 -25.62 1.43
C LYS A 86 2.72 -25.38 0.79
N ASN A 87 1.71 -26.18 1.12
CA ASN A 87 0.40 -26.04 0.49
C ASN A 87 -0.27 -24.74 0.93
N VAL A 88 -0.19 -24.43 2.23
CA VAL A 88 -0.70 -23.16 2.76
C VAL A 88 0.08 -21.98 2.17
N PHE A 89 1.41 -22.09 2.05
CA PHE A 89 2.21 -21.04 1.42
C PHE A 89 1.82 -20.82 -0.04
N ASP A 90 1.79 -21.88 -0.86
CA ASP A 90 1.48 -21.78 -2.30
C ASP A 90 0.09 -21.16 -2.51
N GLU A 91 -0.94 -21.67 -1.83
CA GLU A 91 -2.30 -21.14 -1.97
C GLU A 91 -2.40 -19.67 -1.49
N ALA A 92 -1.70 -19.32 -0.41
CA ALA A 92 -1.67 -17.94 0.06
C ALA A 92 -0.89 -17.01 -0.88
N TRP A 93 0.13 -17.53 -1.55
CA TRP A 93 0.98 -16.80 -2.48
C TRP A 93 0.27 -16.45 -3.79
N GLU A 94 -0.71 -17.23 -4.25
CA GLU A 94 -1.50 -16.91 -5.45
C GLU A 94 -2.12 -15.51 -5.39
N VAL A 95 -2.59 -15.08 -4.21
CA VAL A 95 -3.16 -13.73 -4.02
C VAL A 95 -2.08 -12.64 -4.15
N VAL A 96 -0.87 -12.94 -3.68
CA VAL A 96 0.28 -12.02 -3.80
C VAL A 96 0.71 -11.91 -5.26
N GLU A 97 0.75 -13.02 -6.02
CA GLU A 97 1.08 -13.03 -7.44
C GLU A 97 0.10 -12.15 -8.23
N ILE A 98 -1.21 -12.30 -8.00
CA ILE A 98 -2.24 -11.47 -8.63
C ILE A 98 -1.98 -9.97 -8.36
N HIS A 99 -1.59 -9.61 -7.12
CA HIS A 99 -1.28 -8.23 -6.78
C HIS A 99 -0.02 -7.72 -7.52
N ILE A 100 1.05 -8.51 -7.53
CA ILE A 100 2.30 -8.14 -8.19
C ILE A 100 2.09 -7.98 -9.69
N ASP A 101 1.39 -8.91 -10.34
CA ASP A 101 1.05 -8.87 -11.77
C ASP A 101 0.19 -7.64 -12.10
N PHE A 102 -0.78 -7.32 -11.24
CA PHE A 102 -1.58 -6.11 -11.38
C PHE A 102 -0.71 -4.84 -11.34
N VAL A 103 0.17 -4.72 -10.34
CA VAL A 103 1.07 -3.56 -10.21
C VAL A 103 2.05 -3.48 -11.39
N ASP A 104 2.61 -4.61 -11.84
CA ASP A 104 3.52 -4.64 -12.98
C ASP A 104 2.80 -4.26 -14.28
N ALA A 105 1.57 -4.72 -14.49
CA ALA A 105 0.75 -4.32 -15.64
C ALA A 105 0.52 -2.80 -15.68
N LEU A 106 0.26 -2.15 -14.53
CA LEU A 106 0.15 -0.69 -14.44
C LEU A 106 1.48 0.02 -14.73
N ARG A 107 2.60 -0.54 -14.25
CA ARG A 107 3.95 -0.03 -14.52
C ARG A 107 4.30 -0.12 -16.01
N VAL A 108 4.08 -1.26 -16.64
CA VAL A 108 4.35 -1.50 -18.07
C VAL A 108 3.49 -0.61 -18.96
N LYS A 109 2.23 -0.35 -18.57
CA LYS A 109 1.35 0.63 -19.23
C LYS A 109 1.80 2.10 -19.01
N ASN A 110 2.82 2.34 -18.20
CA ASN A 110 3.32 3.67 -17.84
C ASN A 110 2.26 4.58 -17.17
N VAL A 111 1.31 3.97 -16.45
CA VAL A 111 0.27 4.69 -15.68
C VAL A 111 0.53 4.68 -14.17
N LEU A 112 1.50 3.88 -13.71
CA LEU A 112 1.97 3.85 -12.33
C LEU A 112 3.51 3.90 -12.29
N GLN A 113 4.08 4.93 -11.66
CA GLN A 113 5.52 4.97 -11.38
C GLN A 113 5.82 4.20 -10.09
N ILE A 114 6.83 3.31 -10.09
CA ILE A 114 7.31 2.64 -8.88
C ILE A 114 8.63 3.28 -8.43
N ILE A 115 8.66 3.79 -7.21
CA ILE A 115 9.85 4.33 -6.57
C ILE A 115 10.58 3.19 -5.86
N THR A 116 11.81 2.92 -6.28
CA THR A 116 12.67 1.88 -5.69
C THR A 116 13.64 2.41 -4.63
N GLN A 117 13.77 3.73 -4.51
CA GLN A 117 14.58 4.35 -3.47
C GLN A 117 13.97 4.11 -2.10
N THR A 118 14.80 3.74 -1.12
CA THR A 118 14.41 3.61 0.29
C THR A 118 14.60 4.92 1.06
N ALA A 119 13.88 5.07 2.17
CA ALA A 119 14.17 6.13 3.13
C ALA A 119 15.56 5.95 3.75
N ASP A 120 16.26 7.05 4.06
CA ASP A 120 17.48 7.01 4.85
C ASP A 120 17.12 6.68 6.30
N PRO A 121 17.81 5.73 6.96
CA PRO A 121 17.54 5.38 8.35
C PRO A 121 17.54 6.55 9.33
N LEU A 122 18.38 7.58 9.11
CA LEU A 122 18.41 8.78 9.94
C LEU A 122 17.15 9.62 9.73
N GLU A 123 16.73 9.80 8.49
CA GLU A 123 15.48 10.50 8.16
C GLU A 123 14.27 9.74 8.70
N LEU A 124 14.23 8.41 8.54
CA LEU A 124 13.17 7.55 9.07
C LEU A 124 13.03 7.74 10.58
N LYS A 125 14.14 7.67 11.33
CA LYS A 125 14.16 7.89 12.78
C LYS A 125 13.57 9.25 13.16
N ASP A 126 13.96 10.31 12.44
CA ASP A 126 13.52 11.67 12.73
C ASP A 126 12.04 11.88 12.38
N LEU A 127 11.56 11.33 11.25
CA LEU A 127 10.16 11.36 10.84
C LEU A 127 9.26 10.57 11.79
N ALA A 128 9.66 9.33 12.11
CA ALA A 128 8.95 8.46 13.03
C ALA A 128 8.77 9.13 14.39
N LYS A 129 9.84 9.72 14.94
CA LYS A 129 9.76 10.44 16.21
C LYS A 129 8.93 11.72 16.12
N LYS A 130 9.13 12.53 15.07
CA LYS A 130 8.42 13.81 14.91
C LYS A 130 6.92 13.62 14.80
N TYR A 131 6.49 12.65 14.02
CA TYR A 131 5.08 12.41 13.71
C TYR A 131 4.54 11.16 14.38
N GLN A 132 5.22 10.53 15.34
CA GLN A 132 4.76 9.29 16.00
C GLN A 132 4.38 8.16 15.03
N LEU A 133 5.01 8.10 13.85
CA LEU A 133 4.72 7.10 12.80
C LEU A 133 5.41 5.78 13.10
N LEU A 134 4.78 4.66 12.73
CA LEU A 134 5.48 3.38 12.69
C LEU A 134 6.54 3.38 11.59
N PRO A 135 7.55 2.49 11.65
CA PRO A 135 8.67 2.53 10.72
C PRO A 135 8.29 2.45 9.23
N ARG A 136 7.23 1.73 8.87
CA ARG A 136 6.75 1.62 7.48
C ARG A 136 6.13 2.94 7.02
N ASP A 137 5.23 3.54 7.80
CA ASP A 137 4.62 4.83 7.49
C ASP A 137 5.66 5.95 7.42
N ALA A 138 6.64 5.93 8.34
CA ALA A 138 7.79 6.85 8.29
C ALA A 138 8.63 6.66 7.02
N SER A 139 8.76 5.43 6.53
CA SER A 139 9.43 5.13 5.25
C SER A 139 8.65 5.68 4.06
N HIS A 140 7.32 5.49 4.03
CA HIS A 140 6.45 6.08 3.01
C HIS A 140 6.60 7.61 2.98
N LEU A 141 6.55 8.25 4.15
CA LEU A 141 6.72 9.69 4.26
C LEU A 141 8.11 10.17 3.78
N GLY A 142 9.18 9.46 4.14
CA GLY A 142 10.54 9.78 3.67
C GLY A 142 10.67 9.69 2.15
N ILE A 143 10.10 8.63 1.56
CA ILE A 143 10.05 8.45 0.10
C ILE A 143 9.29 9.61 -0.56
N MET A 144 8.12 9.96 -0.02
CA MET A 144 7.33 11.08 -0.52
C MET A 144 8.11 12.40 -0.49
N ARG A 145 8.78 12.72 0.62
CA ARG A 145 9.55 13.97 0.80
C ARG A 145 10.68 14.10 -0.21
N ARG A 146 11.48 13.04 -0.40
CA ARG A 146 12.59 13.02 -1.37
C ARG A 146 12.14 13.24 -2.80
N ASN A 147 10.93 12.78 -3.12
CA ASN A 147 10.34 12.86 -4.45
C ASN A 147 9.39 14.07 -4.60
N MET A 148 9.33 14.95 -3.59
CA MET A 148 8.47 16.14 -3.55
C MET A 148 6.97 15.82 -3.77
N ILE A 149 6.53 14.64 -3.34
CA ILE A 149 5.14 14.20 -3.47
C ILE A 149 4.36 14.70 -2.24
N LYS A 150 3.29 15.45 -2.51
CA LYS A 150 2.48 16.08 -1.46
C LYS A 150 1.11 15.45 -1.30
N ASN A 151 0.68 14.57 -2.19
CA ASN A 151 -0.62 13.91 -2.09
C ASN A 151 -0.41 12.44 -1.75
N ILE A 152 -1.15 11.91 -0.79
CA ILE A 152 -1.18 10.48 -0.45
C ILE A 152 -2.62 9.96 -0.52
N ALA A 153 -2.81 8.84 -1.20
CA ALA A 153 -4.01 8.02 -1.13
C ALA A 153 -3.79 6.96 -0.05
N THR A 154 -4.51 7.07 1.07
CA THR A 154 -4.43 6.13 2.19
C THR A 154 -5.68 6.20 3.05
N SER A 155 -6.08 5.09 3.67
CA SER A 155 -7.07 5.07 4.76
C SER A 155 -6.41 5.14 6.15
N ASP A 156 -5.09 5.16 6.23
CA ASP A 156 -4.37 5.28 7.50
C ASP A 156 -4.45 6.71 8.07
N SER A 157 -5.19 6.83 9.17
CA SER A 157 -5.41 8.10 9.85
C SER A 157 -4.15 8.68 10.51
N ASP A 158 -3.10 7.88 10.65
CA ASP A 158 -1.83 8.31 11.23
C ASP A 158 -1.19 9.45 10.43
N PHE A 159 -1.36 9.48 9.11
CA PHE A 159 -0.89 10.56 8.26
C PHE A 159 -1.59 11.91 8.50
N LYS A 160 -2.72 11.96 9.24
CA LYS A 160 -3.40 13.22 9.58
C LYS A 160 -2.51 14.20 10.36
N ARG A 161 -1.55 13.69 11.14
CA ARG A 161 -0.62 14.52 11.93
C ARG A 161 0.56 15.05 11.13
N VAL A 162 0.71 14.64 9.87
CA VAL A 162 1.84 15.02 9.02
C VAL A 162 1.57 16.34 8.31
N GLU A 163 2.38 17.34 8.65
CA GLU A 163 2.35 18.64 7.99
C GLU A 163 2.93 18.58 6.57
N GLY A 164 2.35 19.37 5.66
CA GLY A 164 2.88 19.56 4.30
C GLY A 164 2.45 18.51 3.28
N ILE A 165 1.60 17.55 3.67
CA ILE A 165 0.95 16.61 2.77
C ILE A 165 -0.58 16.78 2.78
N LYS A 166 -1.21 16.27 1.73
CA LYS A 166 -2.64 16.23 1.47
C LYS A 166 -3.08 14.78 1.45
N MET A 167 -3.93 14.41 2.41
CA MET A 167 -4.42 13.04 2.55
C MET A 167 -5.79 12.87 1.87
N TRP A 168 -5.84 11.88 0.99
CA TRP A 168 -7.00 11.48 0.19
C TRP A 168 -7.45 10.10 0.67
N MET A 169 -8.55 10.07 1.41
CA MET A 169 -9.09 8.87 2.02
C MET A 169 -10.22 8.32 1.15
N PRO A 170 -10.32 6.99 0.98
CA PRO A 170 -11.52 6.36 0.46
C PRO A 170 -12.79 6.83 1.16
#